data_AF-A0A2R8C7W7-F1
#
_entry.id   AF-A0A2R8C7W7-F1
#
_cell.length_a   1.000
_cell.length_b   1.000
_cell.length_c   1.000
_cell.angle_alpha   90.00
_cell.angle_beta   90.00
_cell.angle_gamma   90.00
#
_symmetry.space_group_name_H-M   'P 1'
#
loop_
_entity.id
_entity.type
_entity.pdbx_description
1 polymer ?
#
loop_
_entity_poly.entity_id
_entity_poly.type
_entity_poly.pdbx_seq_one_letter_code
_entity_poly.pdbx_strand_id
1 'polypeptide(L)'
;MFFRIILCATLALSAAPTLAQQLNTLAKNSEFIEEYLSYMKSKNVKSVYASTKPYCPSLFWWSSRPSANKDAKRAFRNDLARRMQAVGFTNAEVEHCVENSGFVMENRALTDHPKNAAYNNRVQAAFMMVRDLSTGSISEAPALIETNSYDDRSWDVFDRRFTKQCSFGTTPSQKSVDMTCKNFGKLKGYYQNEGNDRFTLVVHNARYQIVYLTRRTPSYARSKFEKLVERNN
;
A
#
# COMPACT_ATOMS: atom_id res chain seq x y z
N MET A 1 62.30 -21.66 -25.59
CA MET A 1 61.60 -21.07 -26.74
C MET A 1 60.13 -21.48 -26.64
N PHE A 2 59.28 -20.52 -26.27
CA PHE A 2 57.80 -20.49 -26.24
C PHE A 2 56.99 -21.61 -25.54
N PHE A 3 56.59 -21.33 -24.30
CA PHE A 3 55.36 -21.82 -23.69
C PHE A 3 54.15 -21.23 -24.44
N ARG A 4 53.24 -22.07 -24.96
CA ARG A 4 51.90 -21.65 -25.41
C ARG A 4 50.89 -21.92 -24.28
N ILE A 5 50.50 -20.85 -23.61
CA ILE A 5 49.27 -20.79 -22.81
C ILE A 5 48.14 -20.56 -23.83
N ILE A 6 47.29 -21.57 -24.05
CA ILE A 6 45.98 -21.34 -24.66
C ILE A 6 44.96 -21.38 -23.53
N LEU A 7 44.56 -20.18 -23.15
CA LEU A 7 43.47 -19.87 -22.24
C LEU A 7 42.15 -20.24 -22.94
N CYS A 8 41.58 -21.42 -22.66
CA CYS A 8 40.19 -21.70 -23.02
C CYS A 8 39.26 -20.96 -22.07
N ALA A 9 38.98 -19.70 -22.39
CA ALA A 9 37.84 -18.98 -21.87
C ALA A 9 36.57 -19.48 -22.57
N THR A 10 35.97 -20.56 -22.10
CA THR A 10 34.54 -20.79 -22.35
C THR A 10 33.77 -19.86 -21.43
N LEU A 11 33.52 -18.66 -21.95
CA LEU A 11 32.47 -17.76 -21.50
C LEU A 11 31.18 -18.56 -21.35
N ALA A 12 30.81 -18.87 -20.10
CA ALA A 12 29.44 -19.15 -19.78
C ALA A 12 28.66 -17.87 -20.09
N LEU A 13 28.05 -17.81 -21.27
CA LEU A 13 26.95 -16.90 -21.53
C LEU A 13 25.85 -17.29 -20.54
N SER A 14 25.85 -16.65 -19.37
CA SER A 14 24.65 -16.53 -18.56
C SER A 14 23.68 -15.70 -19.39
N ALA A 15 22.89 -16.40 -20.22
CA ALA A 15 21.77 -15.80 -20.91
C ALA A 15 20.94 -15.11 -19.83
N ALA A 16 20.89 -13.78 -19.89
CA ALA A 16 20.01 -13.01 -19.04
C ALA A 16 18.62 -13.62 -19.20
N PRO A 17 17.95 -14.03 -18.09
CA PRO A 17 16.65 -14.66 -18.20
C PRO A 17 15.76 -13.76 -19.04
N THR A 18 15.06 -14.37 -20.00
CA THR A 18 14.15 -13.62 -20.88
C THR A 18 13.18 -12.81 -20.03
N LEU A 19 12.74 -11.65 -20.52
CA LEU A 19 11.81 -10.78 -19.80
C LEU A 19 10.61 -11.58 -19.26
N ALA A 20 10.05 -12.50 -20.06
CA ALA A 20 8.98 -13.42 -19.65
C ALA A 20 9.33 -14.34 -18.46
N GLN A 21 10.59 -14.76 -18.35
CA GLN A 21 11.10 -15.63 -17.29
C GLN A 21 11.41 -14.84 -16.01
N GLN A 22 11.89 -13.60 -16.12
CA GLN A 22 11.94 -12.66 -14.99
C GLN A 22 10.55 -12.31 -14.47
N LEU A 23 9.58 -12.11 -15.37
CA LEU A 23 8.19 -11.76 -15.04
C LEU A 23 7.43 -12.88 -14.33
N ASN A 24 7.62 -14.14 -14.74
CA ASN A 24 7.03 -15.28 -14.03
C ASN A 24 7.65 -15.50 -12.64
N THR A 25 8.93 -15.21 -12.47
CA THR A 25 9.59 -15.27 -11.16
C THR A 25 9.09 -14.14 -10.24
N LEU A 26 8.92 -12.92 -10.75
CA LEU A 26 8.32 -11.81 -9.99
C LEU A 26 6.88 -12.09 -9.58
N ALA A 27 6.06 -12.65 -10.47
CA ALA A 27 4.68 -13.02 -10.17
C ALA A 27 4.59 -14.15 -9.13
N LYS A 28 5.45 -15.17 -9.21
CA LYS A 28 5.53 -16.27 -8.21
C LYS A 28 6.05 -15.83 -6.84
N ASN A 29 6.86 -14.79 -6.80
CA ASN A 29 7.37 -14.24 -5.54
C ASN A 29 6.35 -13.33 -4.85
N SER A 30 5.19 -13.12 -5.48
CA SER A 30 4.26 -12.07 -5.15
C SER A 30 2.88 -12.63 -4.79
N GLU A 31 2.65 -13.21 -3.60
CA GLU A 31 1.37 -13.82 -3.17
C GLU A 31 0.14 -12.93 -3.49
N PHE A 32 0.23 -11.62 -3.29
CA PHE A 32 -0.84 -10.67 -3.67
C PHE A 32 -1.08 -10.63 -5.19
N ILE A 33 -0.02 -10.60 -6.00
CA ILE A 33 -0.11 -10.60 -7.47
C ILE A 33 -0.48 -11.99 -7.98
N GLU A 34 -0.01 -13.07 -7.38
CA GLU A 34 -0.32 -14.45 -7.77
C GLU A 34 -1.78 -14.80 -7.45
N GLU A 35 -2.27 -14.46 -6.26
CA GLU A 35 -3.66 -14.68 -5.86
C GLU A 35 -4.61 -13.85 -6.74
N TYR A 36 -4.33 -12.55 -6.92
CA TYR A 36 -5.13 -11.70 -7.79
C TYR A 36 -4.99 -12.10 -9.26
N LEU A 37 -3.81 -12.47 -9.76
CA LEU A 37 -3.62 -12.95 -11.14
C LEU A 37 -4.36 -14.27 -11.37
N SER A 38 -4.23 -15.23 -10.47
CA SER A 38 -4.89 -16.53 -10.54
C SER A 38 -6.40 -16.35 -10.52
N TYR A 39 -6.90 -15.53 -9.59
CA TYR A 39 -8.29 -15.13 -9.51
C TYR A 39 -8.76 -14.43 -10.81
N MET A 40 -8.05 -13.42 -11.30
CA MET A 40 -8.41 -12.69 -12.52
C MET A 40 -8.34 -13.57 -13.77
N LYS A 41 -7.38 -14.51 -13.84
CA LYS A 41 -7.29 -15.53 -14.90
C LYS A 41 -8.52 -16.44 -14.84
N SER A 42 -8.90 -16.93 -13.66
CA SER A 42 -10.08 -17.78 -13.46
C SER A 42 -11.40 -17.09 -13.83
N LYS A 43 -11.47 -15.76 -13.66
CA LYS A 43 -12.65 -14.94 -13.97
C LYS A 43 -12.69 -14.42 -15.41
N ASN A 44 -11.76 -14.87 -16.27
CA ASN A 44 -11.64 -14.41 -17.65
C ASN A 44 -11.59 -12.88 -17.80
N VAL A 45 -10.90 -12.21 -16.87
CA VAL A 45 -10.74 -10.76 -16.88
C VAL A 45 -10.04 -10.31 -18.17
N LYS A 46 -10.62 -9.26 -18.78
CA LYS A 46 -10.15 -8.58 -19.98
C LYS A 46 -9.43 -7.27 -19.67
N SER A 47 -9.86 -6.57 -18.61
CA SER A 47 -9.34 -5.26 -18.23
C SER A 47 -9.22 -5.12 -16.72
N VAL A 48 -8.15 -4.46 -16.25
CA VAL A 48 -7.95 -4.11 -14.83
C VAL A 48 -7.64 -2.63 -14.68
N TYR A 49 -8.16 -2.02 -13.62
CA TYR A 49 -7.95 -0.62 -13.23
C TYR A 49 -7.18 -0.55 -11.93
N ALA A 50 -6.12 0.26 -11.91
CA ALA A 50 -5.30 0.51 -10.73
C ALA A 50 -4.79 1.96 -10.69
N SER A 51 -4.35 2.39 -9.52
CA SER A 51 -3.71 3.69 -9.29
C SER A 51 -2.27 3.69 -9.79
N THR A 52 -1.81 4.76 -10.45
CA THR A 52 -0.43 4.82 -10.97
C THR A 52 0.55 5.47 -10.00
N LYS A 53 0.06 6.36 -9.12
CA LYS A 53 0.89 6.98 -8.08
C LYS A 53 1.04 6.06 -6.87
N PRO A 54 2.26 5.95 -6.29
CA PRO A 54 2.54 5.01 -5.20
C PRO A 54 1.65 5.29 -4.00
N TYR A 55 1.51 6.55 -3.60
CA TYR A 55 0.73 7.00 -2.44
C TYR A 55 -0.80 6.93 -2.62
N CYS A 56 -1.34 6.70 -3.82
CA CYS A 56 -2.80 6.60 -3.99
C CYS A 56 -3.30 5.19 -3.64
N PRO A 57 -4.51 5.05 -3.05
CA PRO A 57 -5.04 3.76 -2.63
C PRO A 57 -4.95 2.68 -3.71
N SER A 58 -4.60 1.47 -3.30
CA SER A 58 -4.35 0.33 -4.20
C SER A 58 -5.59 -0.53 -4.33
N LEU A 59 -6.58 0.00 -5.05
CA LEU A 59 -7.82 -0.70 -5.39
C LEU A 59 -7.68 -1.31 -6.78
N PHE A 60 -8.07 -2.57 -6.90
CA PHE A 60 -8.16 -3.25 -8.18
C PHE A 60 -9.62 -3.39 -8.54
N TRP A 61 -9.97 -2.94 -9.74
CA TRP A 61 -11.28 -3.22 -10.33
C TRP A 61 -11.07 -3.91 -11.67
N TRP A 62 -11.89 -4.91 -11.99
CA TRP A 62 -11.74 -5.69 -13.21
C TRP A 62 -13.06 -5.82 -13.99
N SER A 63 -12.93 -6.07 -15.29
CA SER A 63 -14.05 -6.41 -16.18
C SER A 63 -13.72 -7.66 -16.98
N SER A 64 -14.70 -8.55 -17.16
CA SER A 64 -14.63 -9.70 -18.07
C SER A 64 -15.06 -9.37 -19.51
N ARG A 65 -15.52 -8.13 -19.78
CA ARG A 65 -15.98 -7.67 -21.10
C ARG A 65 -15.31 -6.34 -21.49
N PRO A 66 -14.71 -6.20 -22.69
CA PRO A 66 -14.07 -4.95 -23.12
C PRO A 66 -15.07 -3.78 -23.24
N SER A 67 -16.29 -4.04 -23.71
CA SER A 67 -17.36 -3.03 -23.85
C SER A 67 -17.89 -2.51 -22.51
N ALA A 68 -17.61 -3.19 -21.39
CA ALA A 68 -17.98 -2.75 -20.03
C ALA A 68 -16.87 -1.94 -19.32
N ASN A 69 -15.79 -1.57 -20.03
CA ASN A 69 -14.68 -0.80 -19.49
C ASN A 69 -15.12 0.55 -18.90
N LYS A 70 -16.09 1.23 -19.53
CA LYS A 70 -16.64 2.50 -19.00
C LYS A 70 -17.29 2.32 -17.63
N ASP A 71 -18.06 1.25 -17.45
CA ASP A 71 -18.73 0.96 -16.18
C ASP A 71 -17.73 0.51 -15.11
N ALA A 72 -16.73 -0.27 -15.51
CA ALA A 72 -15.62 -0.67 -14.65
C ALA A 72 -14.79 0.53 -14.15
N LYS A 73 -14.47 1.47 -15.05
CA LYS A 73 -13.82 2.73 -14.70
C LYS A 73 -14.67 3.56 -13.75
N ARG A 74 -15.98 3.68 -14.02
CA ARG A 74 -16.92 4.39 -13.13
C ARG A 74 -16.99 3.73 -11.75
N ALA A 75 -17.09 2.41 -11.68
CA ALA A 75 -17.11 1.66 -10.43
C ALA A 75 -15.81 1.82 -9.63
N PHE A 76 -14.64 1.75 -10.29
CA PHE A 76 -13.35 2.05 -9.66
C PHE A 76 -13.32 3.46 -9.05
N ARG A 77 -13.71 4.48 -9.82
CA ARG A 77 -13.75 5.88 -9.35
C ARG A 77 -14.67 6.01 -8.14
N ASN A 78 -15.85 5.40 -8.19
CA ASN A 78 -16.82 5.43 -7.11
C ASN A 78 -16.29 4.73 -5.85
N ASP A 79 -15.62 3.58 -5.96
CA ASP A 79 -15.09 2.87 -4.78
C ASP A 79 -13.90 3.62 -4.16
N LEU A 80 -13.03 4.20 -4.99
CA LEU A 80 -11.91 5.03 -4.54
C LEU A 80 -12.42 6.26 -3.79
N ALA A 81 -13.35 7.00 -4.41
CA ALA A 81 -13.98 8.17 -3.81
C ALA A 81 -14.64 7.81 -2.48
N ARG A 82 -15.47 6.77 -2.46
CA ARG A 82 -16.16 6.29 -1.25
C ARG A 82 -15.18 5.98 -0.11
N ARG A 83 -14.06 5.30 -0.40
CA ARG A 83 -13.08 4.92 0.64
C ARG A 83 -12.31 6.11 1.18
N MET A 84 -11.91 7.04 0.32
CA MET A 84 -11.19 8.25 0.73
C MET A 84 -12.11 9.23 1.46
N GLN A 85 -13.31 9.47 0.94
CA GLN A 85 -14.30 10.35 1.59
C GLN A 85 -14.74 9.79 2.95
N ALA A 86 -14.86 8.47 3.10
CA ALA A 86 -15.22 7.84 4.38
C ALA A 86 -14.25 8.17 5.52
N VAL A 87 -12.98 8.48 5.21
CA VAL A 87 -11.97 8.87 6.21
C VAL A 87 -11.70 10.38 6.22
N GLY A 88 -12.44 11.18 5.43
CA GLY A 88 -12.41 12.65 5.48
C GLY A 88 -11.55 13.35 4.42
N PHE A 89 -11.12 12.68 3.34
CA PHE A 89 -10.51 13.36 2.20
C PHE A 89 -11.54 14.23 1.45
N THR A 90 -11.09 15.39 0.97
CA THR A 90 -11.86 16.34 0.16
C THR A 90 -12.04 15.84 -1.28
N ASN A 91 -13.01 16.41 -2.01
CA ASN A 91 -13.22 16.08 -3.42
C ASN A 91 -11.98 16.37 -4.29
N ALA A 92 -11.24 17.44 -4.01
CA ALA A 92 -10.01 17.75 -4.76
C ALA A 92 -8.91 16.69 -4.56
N GLU A 93 -8.74 16.21 -3.32
CA GLU A 93 -7.77 15.15 -3.01
C GLU A 93 -8.20 13.80 -3.60
N VAL A 94 -9.51 13.53 -3.62
CA VAL A 94 -10.08 12.34 -4.28
C VAL A 94 -9.85 12.40 -5.79
N GLU A 95 -10.19 13.52 -6.45
CA GLU A 95 -9.99 13.70 -7.88
C GLU A 95 -8.51 13.60 -8.24
N HIS A 96 -7.60 14.17 -7.44
CA HIS A 96 -6.15 13.97 -7.66
C HIS A 96 -5.80 12.50 -7.75
N CYS A 97 -6.23 11.68 -6.78
CA CYS A 97 -5.97 10.25 -6.86
C CYS A 97 -6.71 9.59 -8.01
N VAL A 98 -7.96 9.94 -8.29
CA VAL A 98 -8.76 9.38 -9.38
C VAL A 98 -8.19 9.69 -10.77
N GLU A 99 -7.69 10.90 -11.02
CA GLU A 99 -7.09 11.33 -12.30
C GLU A 99 -5.71 10.71 -12.50
N ASN A 100 -4.96 10.57 -11.40
CA ASN A 100 -3.69 9.86 -11.40
C ASN A 100 -3.86 8.32 -11.29
N SER A 101 -5.10 7.85 -11.39
CA SER A 101 -5.48 6.43 -11.32
C SER A 101 -6.40 6.04 -12.46
N GLY A 102 -6.57 4.75 -12.71
CA GLY A 102 -7.43 4.28 -13.78
C GLY A 102 -6.72 4.07 -15.11
N PHE A 103 -5.50 3.57 -15.05
CA PHE A 103 -4.89 2.90 -16.20
C PHE A 103 -5.64 1.59 -16.49
N VAL A 104 -5.91 1.30 -17.75
CA VAL A 104 -6.55 0.05 -18.20
C VAL A 104 -5.46 -0.91 -18.63
N MET A 105 -5.30 -2.01 -17.91
CA MET A 105 -4.49 -3.13 -18.38
C MET A 105 -5.36 -4.05 -19.23
N GLU A 106 -5.34 -3.85 -20.54
CA GLU A 106 -5.95 -4.78 -21.48
C GLU A 106 -5.03 -6.01 -21.66
N ASN A 107 -5.61 -7.20 -21.83
CA ASN A 107 -4.87 -8.44 -22.09
C ASN A 107 -3.93 -8.96 -20.98
N ARG A 108 -4.19 -8.62 -19.71
CA ARG A 108 -3.53 -9.25 -18.54
C ARG A 108 -2.02 -8.95 -18.38
N ALA A 109 -1.51 -7.86 -18.96
CA ALA A 109 -0.15 -7.35 -18.72
C ALA A 109 0.03 -6.71 -17.33
N LEU A 110 -0.44 -7.43 -16.30
CA LEU A 110 -0.40 -6.99 -14.90
C LEU A 110 1.01 -6.92 -14.35
N THR A 111 1.91 -7.78 -14.80
CA THR A 111 3.31 -7.82 -14.35
C THR A 111 4.13 -6.61 -14.82
N ASP A 112 3.73 -5.97 -15.92
CA ASP A 112 4.42 -4.80 -16.48
C ASP A 112 3.92 -3.47 -15.90
N HIS A 113 2.90 -3.53 -15.02
CA HIS A 113 2.36 -2.34 -14.39
C HIS A 113 3.42 -1.74 -13.45
N PRO A 114 3.66 -0.41 -13.45
CA PRO A 114 4.64 0.20 -12.57
C PRO A 114 4.45 -0.17 -11.10
N LYS A 115 3.19 -0.22 -10.61
CA LYS A 115 2.90 -0.76 -9.25
C LYS A 115 3.33 -2.21 -9.05
N ASN A 116 3.17 -3.08 -10.03
CA ASN A 116 3.49 -4.50 -9.85
C ASN A 116 4.97 -4.83 -10.14
N ALA A 117 5.65 -4.02 -10.95
CA ALA A 117 7.06 -4.16 -11.26
C ALA A 117 7.98 -3.47 -10.23
N ALA A 118 7.50 -2.42 -9.57
CA ALA A 118 8.30 -1.61 -8.63
C ALA A 118 7.71 -1.48 -7.21
N TYR A 119 6.42 -1.79 -6.99
CA TYR A 119 5.73 -1.49 -5.74
C TYR A 119 4.95 -2.70 -5.21
N ASN A 120 5.66 -3.54 -4.48
CA ASN A 120 5.18 -4.65 -3.66
C ASN A 120 4.20 -4.26 -2.52
N ASN A 121 3.63 -3.06 -2.58
CA ASN A 121 2.99 -2.38 -1.49
C ASN A 121 1.55 -1.98 -1.83
N ARG A 122 0.68 -2.08 -0.83
CA ARG A 122 -0.73 -1.75 -0.89
C ARG A 122 -1.01 -0.49 -0.09
N VAL A 123 -1.54 0.55 -0.73
CA VAL A 123 -1.95 1.77 -0.02
C VAL A 123 -3.43 1.76 0.35
N GLN A 124 -3.74 2.20 1.57
CA GLN A 124 -5.10 2.30 2.10
C GLN A 124 -5.39 3.68 2.69
N ALA A 125 -6.63 4.13 2.57
CA ALA A 125 -7.10 5.34 3.24
C ALA A 125 -7.36 5.07 4.73
N ALA A 126 -6.83 5.95 5.57
CA ALA A 126 -6.89 5.88 7.02
C ALA A 126 -7.34 7.21 7.62
N PHE A 127 -7.89 7.12 8.82
CA PHE A 127 -8.10 8.27 9.68
C PHE A 127 -7.04 8.28 10.77
N MET A 128 -6.37 9.42 10.94
CA MET A 128 -5.35 9.65 11.95
C MET A 128 -5.92 10.51 13.09
N MET A 129 -5.66 10.09 14.32
CA MET A 129 -5.88 10.88 15.53
C MET A 129 -4.56 11.02 16.29
N VAL A 130 -4.23 12.23 16.73
CA VAL A 130 -3.01 12.54 17.48
C VAL A 130 -3.40 13.28 18.75
N ARG A 131 -2.99 12.74 19.91
CA ARG A 131 -3.00 13.45 21.19
C ARG A 131 -1.62 13.99 21.50
N ASP A 132 -1.51 15.29 21.78
CA ASP A 132 -0.32 15.87 22.42
C ASP A 132 -0.50 15.75 23.94
N LEU A 133 0.35 14.95 24.59
CA LEU A 133 0.31 14.67 26.03
C LEU A 133 0.66 15.88 26.88
N SER A 134 1.37 16.87 26.34
CA SER A 134 1.74 18.08 27.08
C SER A 134 0.57 19.05 27.23
N THR A 135 -0.33 19.10 26.25
CA THR A 135 -1.47 20.02 26.23
C THR A 135 -2.83 19.33 26.40
N GLY A 136 -2.87 18.01 26.26
CA GLY A 136 -4.11 17.23 26.17
C GLY A 136 -4.88 17.42 24.86
N SER A 137 -4.37 18.24 23.92
CA SER A 137 -5.07 18.52 22.66
C SER A 137 -5.13 17.29 21.76
N ILE A 138 -6.26 17.13 21.06
CA ILE A 138 -6.46 16.09 20.06
C ILE A 138 -6.61 16.74 18.69
N SER A 139 -5.84 16.26 17.73
CA SER A 139 -5.92 16.66 16.32
C SER A 139 -6.24 15.45 15.44
N GLU A 140 -6.89 15.72 14.32
CA GLU A 140 -7.45 14.69 13.44
C GLU A 140 -7.14 15.03 11.98
N ALA A 141 -6.78 14.04 11.19
CA ALA A 141 -6.60 14.21 9.76
C ALA A 141 -6.78 12.90 8.99
N PRO A 142 -7.21 12.96 7.71
CA PRO A 142 -7.08 11.82 6.82
C PRO A 142 -5.61 11.56 6.50
N ALA A 143 -5.28 10.29 6.29
CA ALA A 143 -3.94 9.80 5.93
C ALA A 143 -4.03 8.65 4.92
N LEU A 144 -2.92 8.35 4.26
CA LEU A 144 -2.75 7.16 3.41
C LEU A 144 -1.62 6.33 4.01
N ILE A 145 -1.85 5.02 4.14
CA ILE A 145 -0.86 4.10 4.70
C ILE A 145 -0.53 3.05 3.68
N GLU A 146 0.75 2.94 3.35
CA GLU A 146 1.32 1.94 2.49
C GLU A 146 1.72 0.72 3.31
N THR A 147 1.22 -0.46 2.92
CA THR A 147 1.54 -1.75 3.52
C THR A 147 2.17 -2.74 2.56
N ASN A 148 3.38 -3.18 2.86
CA ASN A 148 4.05 -4.24 2.10
C ASN A 148 3.40 -5.60 2.40
N SER A 149 3.18 -6.41 1.37
CA SER A 149 2.63 -7.77 1.49
C SER A 149 3.69 -8.87 1.70
N TYR A 150 5.00 -8.58 1.59
CA TYR A 150 6.06 -9.61 1.53
C TYR A 150 6.91 -9.78 2.77
N ASP A 151 7.27 -8.69 3.43
CA ASP A 151 8.40 -8.73 4.36
C ASP A 151 8.11 -8.14 5.73
N ASP A 152 6.88 -7.63 5.96
CA ASP A 152 6.43 -7.02 7.23
C ASP A 152 7.38 -5.89 7.73
N ARG A 153 8.30 -5.38 6.90
CA ARG A 153 9.50 -4.70 7.40
C ARG A 153 9.56 -3.22 7.13
N SER A 154 8.78 -2.69 6.19
CA SER A 154 8.78 -1.25 5.89
C SER A 154 7.45 -0.77 5.32
N TRP A 155 6.98 0.34 5.87
CA TRP A 155 5.71 0.98 5.57
C TRP A 155 5.87 2.50 5.60
N ASP A 156 5.15 3.18 4.71
CA ASP A 156 5.10 4.64 4.68
C ASP A 156 3.70 5.15 5.02
N VAL A 157 3.65 6.29 5.71
CA VAL A 157 2.43 7.05 5.96
C VAL A 157 2.53 8.37 5.22
N PHE A 158 1.52 8.69 4.41
CA PHE A 158 1.40 9.94 3.70
C PHE A 158 0.27 10.78 4.31
N ASP A 159 0.47 12.09 4.38
CA ASP A 159 -0.58 13.02 4.79
C ASP A 159 -1.61 13.25 3.67
N ARG A 160 -2.60 14.09 3.99
CA ARG A 160 -3.62 14.56 3.06
C ARG A 160 -3.09 15.27 1.81
N ARG A 161 -1.85 15.77 1.85
CA ARG A 161 -1.15 16.41 0.72
C ARG A 161 -0.25 15.43 -0.03
N PHE A 162 -0.41 14.13 0.21
CA PHE A 162 0.36 13.05 -0.41
C PHE A 162 1.86 13.12 -0.12
N THR A 163 2.25 13.81 0.95
CA THR A 163 3.64 13.93 1.38
C THR A 163 3.93 12.85 2.41
N LYS A 164 5.05 12.13 2.24
CA LYS A 164 5.49 11.15 3.23
C LYS A 164 5.76 11.83 4.57
N GLN A 165 5.09 11.37 5.62
CA GLN A 165 5.24 11.87 6.99
C GLN A 165 6.00 10.90 7.87
N CYS A 166 5.75 9.60 7.72
CA CYS A 166 6.36 8.58 8.56
C CYS A 166 6.83 7.40 7.72
N SER A 167 7.88 6.74 8.20
CA SER A 167 8.28 5.40 7.77
C SER A 167 8.37 4.52 9.00
N PHE A 168 7.89 3.28 8.92
CA PHE A 168 7.94 2.32 10.03
C PHE A 168 8.21 0.91 9.54
N GLY A 169 8.70 0.05 10.42
CA GLY A 169 8.83 -1.39 10.17
C GLY A 169 8.19 -2.20 11.29
N THR A 170 7.85 -3.46 11.04
CA THR A 170 7.59 -4.42 12.12
C THR A 170 8.72 -5.40 12.14
N THR A 171 8.94 -5.92 13.34
CA THR A 171 9.73 -7.11 13.55
C THR A 171 8.84 -8.34 13.33
N PRO A 172 9.25 -9.32 12.50
CA PRO A 172 8.42 -10.47 12.10
C PRO A 172 7.77 -11.30 13.23
N SER A 173 8.27 -11.19 14.47
CA SER A 173 7.82 -11.97 15.62
C SER A 173 6.90 -11.21 16.58
N GLN A 174 6.72 -9.90 16.40
CA GLN A 174 5.99 -9.08 17.36
C GLN A 174 5.13 -8.07 16.62
N LYS A 175 3.88 -7.95 17.03
CA LYS A 175 2.94 -6.89 16.62
C LYS A 175 3.48 -5.47 16.91
N SER A 176 4.72 -5.32 17.37
CA SER A 176 5.39 -4.08 17.70
C SER A 176 5.85 -3.33 16.46
N VAL A 177 5.63 -2.02 16.47
CA VAL A 177 5.98 -1.10 15.40
C VAL A 177 6.98 -0.10 15.92
N ASP A 178 8.10 0.08 15.22
CA ASP A 178 9.00 1.22 15.37
C ASP A 178 8.82 2.16 14.17
N MET A 179 8.41 3.40 14.45
CA MET A 179 8.07 4.41 13.45
C MET A 179 8.92 5.66 13.61
N THR A 180 9.41 6.21 12.50
CA THR A 180 10.08 7.50 12.45
C THR A 180 9.26 8.47 11.62
N CYS A 181 8.84 9.57 12.23
CA CYS A 181 8.02 10.60 11.61
C CYS A 181 8.73 11.95 11.58
N LYS A 182 8.55 12.69 10.48
CA LYS A 182 9.13 14.04 10.29
C LYS A 182 8.75 15.01 11.41
N ASN A 183 7.48 15.00 11.83
CA ASN A 183 6.95 15.95 12.81
C ASN A 183 6.78 15.39 14.23
N PHE A 184 6.81 14.07 14.39
CA PHE A 184 6.54 13.40 15.68
C PHE A 184 7.77 12.70 16.27
N GLY A 185 8.88 12.64 15.53
CA GLY A 185 10.10 11.96 15.94
C GLY A 185 9.97 10.45 15.88
N LYS A 186 10.71 9.76 16.76
CA LYS A 186 10.64 8.30 16.91
C LYS A 186 9.43 7.93 17.79
N LEU A 187 8.66 6.97 17.32
CA LEU A 187 7.45 6.45 17.96
C LEU A 187 7.54 4.93 18.02
N LYS A 188 6.93 4.34 19.05
CA LYS A 188 6.80 2.89 19.20
C LYS A 188 5.36 2.52 19.45
N GLY A 189 4.96 1.31 19.10
CA GLY A 189 3.62 0.83 19.48
C GLY A 189 3.29 -0.48 18.80
N TYR A 190 2.06 -0.64 18.30
CA TYR A 190 1.62 -1.89 17.72
C TYR A 190 0.72 -1.75 16.49
N TYR A 191 0.73 -2.82 15.70
CA TYR A 191 -0.15 -3.06 14.56
C TYR A 191 -1.12 -4.20 14.86
N GLN A 192 -2.40 -3.98 14.54
CA GLN A 192 -3.45 -4.99 14.65
C GLN A 192 -4.18 -5.12 13.32
N ASN A 193 -4.06 -6.30 12.69
CA ASN A 193 -4.91 -6.68 11.56
C ASN A 193 -6.31 -7.06 12.07
N GLU A 194 -7.34 -6.44 11.50
CA GLU A 194 -8.76 -6.67 11.84
C GLU A 194 -9.51 -7.47 10.74
N GLY A 195 -8.80 -7.88 9.68
CA GLY A 195 -9.36 -8.54 8.51
C GLY A 195 -10.13 -7.58 7.60
N ASN A 196 -10.59 -8.07 6.44
CA ASN A 196 -11.35 -7.28 5.44
C ASN A 196 -10.67 -5.95 5.05
N ASP A 197 -9.34 -5.96 4.91
CA ASP A 197 -8.53 -4.77 4.61
C ASP A 197 -8.67 -3.68 5.68
N ARG A 198 -8.81 -4.06 6.94
CA ARG A 198 -8.83 -3.14 8.08
C ARG A 198 -7.68 -3.48 9.00
N PHE A 199 -7.06 -2.43 9.50
CA PHE A 199 -6.06 -2.52 10.55
C PHE A 199 -6.07 -1.24 11.38
N THR A 200 -5.58 -1.40 12.60
CA THR A 200 -5.32 -0.33 13.53
C THR A 200 -3.83 -0.28 13.84
N LEU A 201 -3.26 0.92 13.81
CA LEU A 201 -1.88 1.19 14.16
C LEU A 201 -1.88 2.21 15.30
N VAL A 202 -1.37 1.82 16.46
CA VAL A 202 -1.26 2.69 17.63
C VAL A 202 0.20 2.87 17.94
N VAL A 203 0.69 4.11 17.94
CA VAL A 203 2.10 4.44 18.19
C VAL A 203 2.20 5.63 19.13
N HIS A 204 3.26 5.70 19.92
CA HIS A 204 3.43 6.72 20.94
C HIS A 204 4.91 7.05 21.20
N ASN A 205 5.14 8.17 21.87
CA ASN A 205 6.37 8.49 22.57
C ASN A 205 6.04 9.33 23.81
N ALA A 206 7.05 9.95 24.44
CA ALA A 206 6.87 10.77 25.63
C ALA A 206 5.95 11.99 25.43
N ARG A 207 5.71 12.41 24.17
CA ARG A 207 4.91 13.61 23.85
C ARG A 207 3.61 13.30 23.11
N TYR A 208 3.56 12.25 22.30
CA TYR A 208 2.44 12.00 21.41
C TYR A 208 1.87 10.59 21.58
N GLN A 209 0.55 10.47 21.46
CA GLN A 209 -0.14 9.21 21.18
C GLN A 209 -0.87 9.35 19.85
N ILE A 210 -0.62 8.44 18.92
CA ILE A 210 -1.14 8.49 17.55
C ILE A 210 -1.84 7.18 17.23
N VAL A 211 -3.05 7.29 16.71
CA VAL A 211 -3.83 6.15 16.22
C VAL A 211 -4.15 6.37 14.76
N TYR A 212 -3.85 5.36 13.93
CA TYR A 212 -4.34 5.27 12.57
C TYR A 212 -5.33 4.13 12.44
N LEU A 213 -6.48 4.41 11.82
CA LEU A 213 -7.52 3.41 11.56
C LEU A 213 -7.86 3.39 10.08
N THR A 214 -7.60 2.27 9.40
CA THR A 214 -7.97 2.13 7.99
C THR A 214 -9.45 1.82 7.81
N ARG A 215 -10.05 2.43 6.78
CA ARG A 215 -11.47 2.23 6.41
C ARG A 215 -12.47 2.44 7.57
N ARG A 216 -12.15 3.32 8.52
CA ARG A 216 -13.03 3.72 9.62
C ARG A 216 -13.44 5.18 9.48
N THR A 217 -14.67 5.50 9.86
CA THR A 217 -15.15 6.88 9.88
C THR A 217 -14.50 7.68 11.01
N PRO A 218 -14.43 9.02 10.90
CA PRO A 218 -14.02 9.88 12.01
C PRO A 218 -14.81 9.62 13.29
N SER A 219 -16.14 9.40 13.18
CA SER A 219 -16.99 9.08 14.33
C SER A 219 -16.61 7.77 15.02
N TYR A 220 -16.29 6.73 14.25
CA TYR A 220 -15.82 5.46 14.81
C TYR A 220 -14.48 5.65 15.53
N ALA A 221 -13.54 6.34 14.89
CA ALA A 221 -12.21 6.58 15.45
C ALA A 221 -12.29 7.28 16.80
N ARG A 222 -13.06 8.39 16.88
CA ARG A 222 -13.31 9.11 18.14
C ARG A 222 -13.88 8.22 19.24
N SER A 223 -14.84 7.36 18.91
CA SER A 223 -15.47 6.45 19.89
C SER A 223 -14.53 5.38 20.45
N LYS A 224 -13.41 5.12 19.79
CA LYS A 224 -12.44 4.08 20.15
C LYS A 224 -11.11 4.62 20.66
N PHE A 225 -10.82 5.91 20.43
CA PHE A 225 -9.51 6.49 20.66
C PHE A 225 -8.98 6.23 22.07
N GLU A 226 -9.74 6.59 23.11
CA GLU A 226 -9.36 6.37 24.52
C GLU A 226 -8.99 4.92 24.80
N LYS A 227 -9.87 3.99 24.41
CA LYS A 227 -9.68 2.55 24.64
C LYS A 227 -8.46 1.99 23.91
N LEU A 228 -8.09 2.58 22.78
CA LEU A 228 -6.94 2.14 21.98
C LEU A 228 -5.62 2.64 22.57
N VAL A 229 -5.60 3.86 23.14
CA VAL A 229 -4.40 4.42 23.75
C VAL A 229 -4.17 3.92 25.19
N GLU A 230 -5.23 3.61 25.94
CA GLU A 230 -5.16 3.05 27.31
C GLU A 230 -4.55 1.65 27.36
N ARG A 231 -4.79 0.82 26.32
CA ARG A 231 -4.22 -0.54 26.22
C ARG A 231 -2.69 -0.57 26.06
N ASN A 232 -2.07 0.59 25.88
CA ASN A 232 -0.66 0.76 25.53
C ASN A 232 0.17 1.42 26.64
N ASN A 233 -0.46 1.74 27.78
CA ASN A 233 0.18 2.17 29.02
C ASN A 233 0.19 1.01 30.02
#